data_AF-A0A1I8G8T3-F1
#
_entry.id   AF-A0A1I8G8T3-F1
#
_cell.length_a   1.000
_cell.length_b   1.000
_cell.length_c   1.000
_cell.angle_alpha   90.00
_cell.angle_beta   90.00
_cell.angle_gamma   90.00
#
_symmetry.space_group_name_H-M   'P 1'
#
loop_
_entity.id
_entity.type
_entity.pdbx_description
1 polymer ?
#
loop_
_entity_poly.entity_id
_entity_poly.type
_entity_poly.pdbx_seq_one_letter_code
_entity_poly.pdbx_strand_id
1 'polypeptide(L)'
;MGTPLYMVSLAFLIIANVMSLFQNSNRIFFPFINAILLIFSSLLLSMGCIYFIGAVDFEGLNDHPEEKDRPVSYEFGYCFKLVWLSFLLENLAIAVNVYLWMSYRSEDLKHQRENIASFKNIAMQ
;
A
#
# COMPACT_ATOMS: atom_id res chain seq x y z
N MET A 1 -1.49 9.67 -22.40
CA MET A 1 -1.47 10.49 -21.15
C MET A 1 -1.63 9.60 -19.90
N GLY A 2 -0.69 8.69 -19.63
CA GLY A 2 -0.81 7.70 -18.54
C GLY A 2 -0.08 8.05 -17.23
N THR A 3 0.56 9.22 -17.16
CA THR A 3 1.48 9.59 -16.07
C THR A 3 0.85 10.10 -14.75
N PRO A 4 -0.35 10.72 -14.68
CA PRO A 4 -0.76 11.39 -13.44
C PRO A 4 -1.06 10.42 -12.30
N LEU A 5 -1.64 9.25 -12.58
CA LEU A 5 -1.97 8.25 -11.56
C LEU A 5 -0.73 7.67 -10.88
N TYR A 6 0.31 7.36 -11.65
CA TYR A 6 1.60 6.91 -11.11
C TYR A 6 2.28 7.98 -10.25
N MET A 7 2.20 9.26 -10.65
CA MET A 7 2.76 10.36 -9.87
C MET A 7 2.02 10.57 -8.54
N VAL A 8 0.68 10.46 -8.55
CA VAL A 8 -0.13 10.56 -7.32
C VAL A 8 0.15 9.37 -6.41
N SER A 9 0.23 8.15 -6.94
CA SER A 9 0.62 6.96 -6.18
C SER A 9 1.99 7.14 -5.50
N LEU A 10 2.99 7.63 -6.24
CA LEU A 10 4.32 7.94 -5.70
C LEU A 10 4.29 9.00 -4.60
N ALA A 11 3.47 10.05 -4.76
CA ALA A 11 3.34 11.07 -3.72
C ALA A 11 2.81 10.48 -2.40
N PHE A 12 1.77 9.64 -2.47
CA PHE A 12 1.25 8.93 -1.30
C PHE A 12 2.29 7.99 -0.69
N LEU A 13 3.05 7.27 -1.51
CA LEU A 13 4.12 6.38 -1.06
C LEU A 13 5.21 7.14 -0.30
N ILE A 14 5.65 8.29 -0.82
CA ILE A 14 6.66 9.12 -0.17
C ILE A 14 6.14 9.66 1.16
N ILE A 15 4.90 10.17 1.19
CA ILE A 15 4.28 10.68 2.42
C ILE A 15 4.19 9.57 3.48
N ALA A 16 3.76 8.36 3.09
CA ALA A 16 3.71 7.20 3.96
C ALA A 16 5.09 6.85 4.54
N ASN A 17 6.13 6.84 3.71
CA ASN A 17 7.50 6.59 4.16
C ASN A 17 8.05 7.68 5.09
N VAL A 18 7.72 8.95 4.85
CA VAL A 18 8.10 10.03 5.76
C VAL A 18 7.38 9.88 7.10
N MET A 19 6.10 9.51 7.08
CA MET A 19 5.32 9.26 8.30
C MET A 19 5.84 8.05 9.10
N SER A 20 6.35 7.01 8.43
CA SER A 20 6.87 5.83 9.11
C SER A 20 8.08 6.14 10.00
N LEU A 21 8.89 7.15 9.65
CA LEU A 21 10.02 7.61 10.47
C LEU A 21 9.58 8.16 11.83
N PHE A 22 8.38 8.72 11.93
CA PHE A 22 7.84 9.29 13.17
C PHE A 22 7.07 8.28 14.04
N GLN A 23 6.95 7.02 13.61
CA GLN A 23 6.19 5.98 14.32
C GLN A 23 6.67 5.74 15.76
N ASN A 24 7.95 6.00 16.07
CA ASN A 24 8.49 5.78 17.41
C ASN A 24 7.83 6.68 18.48
N SER A 25 7.25 7.82 18.06
CA SER A 25 6.67 8.81 18.99
C SER A 25 5.20 8.53 19.35
N ASN A 26 4.43 7.89 18.45
CA ASN A 26 3.00 7.58 18.71
C ASN A 26 2.61 6.22 18.11
N ARG A 27 2.92 5.16 18.87
CA ARG A 27 2.99 3.78 18.38
C ARG A 27 1.65 3.21 17.89
N ILE A 28 0.51 3.69 18.38
CA ILE A 28 -0.80 3.13 18.00
C ILE A 28 -1.39 3.83 16.77
N PHE A 29 -1.24 5.14 16.64
CA PHE A 29 -1.95 5.91 15.61
C PHE A 29 -1.20 5.95 14.27
N PHE A 30 0.12 6.09 14.30
CA PHE A 30 0.92 6.23 13.07
C PHE A 30 0.94 4.98 12.18
N PRO A 31 1.03 3.72 12.69
CA PRO A 31 0.98 2.54 11.83
C PRO A 31 -0.35 2.39 11.10
N PHE A 32 -1.45 2.79 11.73
CA PHE A 32 -2.78 2.72 11.13
C PHE A 32 -2.95 3.72 9.97
N ILE A 33 -2.58 4.98 10.18
CA ILE A 33 -2.61 5.99 9.11
C ILE A 33 -1.65 5.61 7.98
N ASN A 34 -0.46 5.14 8.33
CA ASN A 34 0.52 4.71 7.34
C ASN A 34 -0.02 3.57 6.46
N ALA A 35 -0.70 2.59 7.06
CA ALA A 35 -1.35 1.51 6.31
C ALA A 35 -2.42 2.05 5.33
N ILE A 36 -3.24 3.02 5.76
CA ILE A 36 -4.27 3.62 4.90
C ILE A 36 -3.63 4.36 3.71
N LEU A 37 -2.60 5.16 3.94
CA LEU A 37 -1.89 5.89 2.88
C LEU A 37 -1.24 4.93 1.87
N LEU A 38 -0.64 3.84 2.37
CA LEU A 38 -0.08 2.79 1.51
C LEU A 38 -1.15 2.06 0.70
N ILE A 39 -2.33 1.79 1.26
CA ILE A 39 -3.45 1.18 0.52
C ILE A 39 -3.87 2.10 -0.64
N PHE A 40 -4.03 3.41 -0.40
CA PHE A 40 -4.34 4.35 -1.47
C PHE A 40 -3.24 4.40 -2.54
N SER A 41 -1.97 4.43 -2.13
CA SER A 41 -0.83 4.39 -3.05
C SER A 41 -0.85 3.14 -3.92
N SER A 42 -1.06 1.97 -3.32
CA SER A 42 -1.07 0.67 -3.99
C SER A 42 -2.24 0.50 -4.97
N LEU A 43 -3.44 0.98 -4.58
CA LEU A 43 -4.62 0.98 -5.45
C LEU A 43 -4.41 1.88 -6.67
N LEU A 44 -3.83 3.07 -6.47
CA LEU A 44 -3.52 3.98 -7.57
C LEU A 44 -2.44 3.43 -8.50
N LEU A 45 -1.45 2.72 -7.95
CA LEU A 45 -0.41 2.04 -8.73
C LEU A 45 -1.01 0.94 -9.62
N SER A 46 -1.87 0.10 -9.04
CA SER A 46 -2.56 -0.97 -9.75
C SER A 46 -3.48 -0.44 -10.85
N MET A 47 -4.28 0.61 -10.55
CA MET A 47 -5.11 1.27 -11.56
C MET A 47 -4.29 1.93 -12.67
N GLY A 48 -3.14 2.52 -12.34
CA GLY A 48 -2.18 3.03 -13.32
C GLY A 48 -1.68 1.93 -14.25
N CYS A 49 -1.40 0.73 -13.72
CA CYS A 49 -1.00 -0.44 -14.51
C CYS A 49 -2.10 -0.94 -15.44
N ILE A 50 -3.32 -1.08 -14.94
CA ILE A 50 -4.47 -1.53 -15.75
C ILE A 50 -4.72 -0.55 -16.89
N TYR A 51 -4.69 0.76 -16.61
CA TYR A 51 -4.86 1.79 -17.64
C TYR A 51 -3.71 1.79 -18.65
N PHE A 52 -2.47 1.59 -18.20
CA PHE A 52 -1.31 1.50 -19.09
C PHE A 52 -1.43 0.31 -20.06
N ILE A 53 -1.77 -0.88 -19.56
CA ILE A 53 -1.95 -2.06 -20.40
C ILE A 53 -3.10 -1.84 -21.40
N GLY A 54 -4.22 -1.29 -20.95
CA GLY A 54 -5.35 -0.99 -21.84
C GLY A 54 -5.06 0.09 -22.89
N ALA A 55 -4.23 1.07 -22.56
CA ALA A 55 -3.79 2.09 -23.51
C ALA A 55 -2.86 1.51 -24.58
N VAL A 56 -1.93 0.62 -24.20
CA VAL A 56 -1.06 -0.09 -25.15
C VAL A 56 -1.87 -0.96 -26.11
N ASP A 57 -2.89 -1.65 -25.58
CA ASP A 57 -3.80 -2.48 -26.39
C ASP A 57 -4.61 -1.63 -27.40
N PHE A 58 -5.13 -0.47 -26.95
CA PHE A 58 -5.86 0.45 -27.80
C PHE A 58 -4.99 1.12 -28.89
N GLU A 59 -3.77 1.55 -28.54
CA GLU A 59 -2.81 2.13 -29.49
C GLU A 59 -2.37 1.08 -30.54
N GLY A 60 -2.09 -0.16 -30.10
CA GLY A 60 -1.76 -1.26 -31.02
C GLY A 60 -2.90 -1.60 -32.00
N LEU A 61 -4.16 -1.52 -31.56
CA LEU A 61 -5.34 -1.69 -32.42
C LEU A 61 -5.53 -0.56 -33.43
N ASN A 62 -5.06 0.65 -33.12
CA ASN A 62 -5.30 1.85 -33.93
C ASN A 62 -4.18 2.12 -34.96
N ASP A 63 -2.93 1.74 -34.66
CA ASP A 63 -1.80 1.93 -35.58
C ASP A 63 -1.66 0.80 -36.61
N HIS A 64 -2.06 -0.44 -36.31
CA HIS A 64 -1.90 -1.60 -37.21
C HIS A 64 -3.21 -2.39 -37.41
N PRO A 65 -4.23 -1.83 -38.07
CA PRO A 65 -5.50 -2.51 -38.32
C PRO A 65 -5.38 -3.78 -39.18
N GLU A 66 -4.31 -3.91 -39.99
CA GLU A 66 -4.03 -5.06 -40.86
C GLU A 66 -3.22 -6.20 -40.18
N GLU A 67 -2.66 -5.98 -38.99
CA GLU A 67 -1.90 -7.02 -38.24
C GLU A 67 -2.73 -7.77 -37.20
N LYS A 68 -4.05 -7.57 -37.20
CA LYS A 68 -5.01 -8.23 -36.29
C LYS A 68 -4.90 -9.77 -36.30
N ASP A 69 -4.39 -10.34 -37.39
CA ASP A 69 -4.25 -11.78 -37.61
C ASP A 69 -2.84 -12.34 -37.34
N ARG A 70 -1.86 -11.52 -36.89
CA ARG A 70 -0.53 -12.00 -36.48
C ARG A 70 -0.39 -11.88 -34.96
N PRO A 71 0.07 -12.91 -34.24
CA PRO A 71 0.34 -12.81 -32.81
C PRO A 71 1.54 -11.88 -32.61
N VAL A 72 1.30 -10.58 -32.44
CA VAL A 72 2.33 -9.61 -32.07
C VAL A 72 2.75 -9.94 -30.63
N SER A 73 3.93 -10.53 -30.47
CA SER A 73 4.51 -10.79 -29.15
C SER A 73 5.04 -9.47 -28.57
N TYR A 74 4.18 -8.76 -27.85
CA TYR A 74 4.58 -7.55 -27.13
C TYR A 74 5.22 -7.96 -25.79
N GLU A 75 6.54 -7.86 -25.69
CA GLU A 75 7.25 -8.09 -24.43
C GLU A 75 7.27 -6.84 -23.56
N PHE A 76 6.71 -6.95 -22.36
CA PHE A 76 6.82 -5.87 -21.37
C PHE A 76 8.27 -5.74 -20.86
N GLY A 77 8.82 -4.52 -20.93
CA GLY A 77 10.18 -4.21 -20.48
C GLY A 77 10.40 -4.38 -18.96
N TYR A 78 11.66 -4.39 -18.54
CA TYR A 78 12.05 -4.59 -17.14
C TYR A 78 11.43 -3.59 -16.15
N CYS A 79 11.21 -2.34 -16.56
CA CYS A 79 10.56 -1.32 -15.73
C CYS A 79 9.13 -1.72 -15.33
N PHE A 80 8.39 -2.39 -16.22
CA PHE A 80 7.04 -2.88 -15.92
C PHE A 80 7.08 -3.96 -14.82
N LYS A 81 8.07 -4.85 -14.87
CA LYS A 81 8.28 -5.87 -13.83
C LYS A 81 8.60 -5.24 -12.47
N LEU A 82 9.35 -4.14 -12.47
CA LEU A 82 9.64 -3.38 -11.24
C LEU A 82 8.38 -2.75 -10.63
N VAL A 83 7.41 -2.30 -11.44
CA VAL A 83 6.14 -1.77 -10.92
C VAL A 83 5.35 -2.85 -10.17
N TRP A 84 5.26 -4.05 -10.73
CA TRP A 84 4.63 -5.20 -10.04
C TRP A 84 5.37 -5.60 -8.78
N LEU A 85 6.71 -5.54 -8.79
CA LEU A 85 7.51 -5.80 -7.60
C LEU A 85 7.25 -4.75 -6.51
N SER A 86 7.21 -3.47 -6.86
CA SER A 86 6.85 -2.38 -5.93
C SER A 86 5.46 -2.58 -5.35
N PHE A 87 4.49 -2.96 -6.18
CA PHE A 87 3.14 -3.29 -5.72
C PHE A 87 3.15 -4.43 -4.67
N LEU A 88 3.91 -5.49 -4.89
CA LEU A 88 4.04 -6.58 -3.91
C LEU A 88 4.70 -6.10 -2.60
N LEU A 89 5.76 -5.28 -2.70
CA LEU A 89 6.45 -4.73 -1.53
C LEU A 89 5.54 -3.80 -0.71
N GLU A 90 4.73 -2.98 -1.38
CA GLU A 90 3.74 -2.11 -0.73
C GLU A 90 2.68 -2.94 0.01
N ASN A 91 2.16 -3.99 -0.61
CA ASN A 91 1.19 -4.89 0.03
C ASN A 91 1.79 -5.60 1.26
N LEU A 92 3.05 -6.02 1.17
CA LEU A 92 3.76 -6.58 2.32
C LEU A 92 3.91 -5.54 3.44
N ALA A 93 4.29 -4.31 3.11
CA ALA A 93 4.42 -3.22 4.09
C ALA A 93 3.08 -2.88 4.75
N ILE A 94 1.96 -2.91 4.01
CA ILE A 94 0.61 -2.75 4.56
C ILE A 94 0.33 -3.83 5.60
N ALA A 95 0.59 -5.10 5.27
CA ALA A 95 0.37 -6.21 6.19
C ALA A 95 1.18 -6.06 7.48
N VAL A 96 2.44 -5.62 7.37
CA VAL A 96 3.31 -5.34 8.53
C VAL A 96 2.76 -4.19 9.39
N ASN A 97 2.33 -3.08 8.79
CA ASN A 97 1.76 -1.95 9.54
C ASN A 97 0.48 -2.34 10.27
N VAL A 98 -0.38 -3.14 9.64
CA VAL A 98 -1.61 -3.66 10.25
C VAL A 98 -1.29 -4.64 11.39
N TYR A 99 -0.31 -5.52 11.20
CA TYR A 99 0.18 -6.42 12.25
C TYR A 99 0.69 -5.64 13.47
N LEU A 100 1.54 -4.63 13.26
CA LEU A 100 2.05 -3.76 14.31
C LEU A 100 0.93 -3.01 15.04
N TRP A 101 -0.05 -2.49 14.31
CA TRP A 101 -1.21 -1.85 14.91
C TRP A 101 -1.98 -2.81 15.83
N MET A 102 -2.20 -4.06 15.39
CA MET A 102 -2.86 -5.07 16.21
C MET A 102 -2.02 -5.45 17.44
N SER A 103 -0.70 -5.61 17.30
CA SER A 103 0.17 -5.95 18.43
C SER A 103 0.15 -4.84 19.48
N TYR A 104 0.32 -3.58 19.08
CA TYR A 104 0.27 -2.45 20.01
C TYR A 104 -1.08 -2.31 20.71
N ARG A 105 -2.18 -2.52 19.98
CA ARG A 105 -3.53 -2.49 20.58
C ARG A 105 -3.74 -3.64 21.56
N SER A 106 -3.15 -4.82 21.31
CA SER A 106 -3.23 -5.96 22.22
C SER A 106 -2.45 -5.73 23.52
N GLU A 107 -1.29 -5.07 23.43
CA GLU A 107 -0.46 -4.68 24.58
C GLU A 107 -1.16 -3.65 25.45
N ASP A 108 -1.74 -2.61 24.83
CA ASP A 108 -2.49 -1.57 25.53
C ASP A 108 -3.70 -2.15 26.30
N LEU A 109 -4.44 -3.08 25.67
CA LEU A 109 -5.56 -3.77 26.32
C LEU A 109 -5.13 -4.64 27.50
N LYS A 110 -3.95 -5.30 27.43
CA LYS A 110 -3.40 -6.06 28.55
C LYS A 110 -3.05 -5.14 29.72
N HIS A 111 -2.37 -4.04 29.44
CA HIS A 111 -1.97 -3.08 30.47
C HIS A 111 -3.17 -2.42 31.16
N GLN A 112 -4.22 -2.09 30.41
CA GLN A 112 -5.49 -1.61 30.96
C GLN A 112 -6.16 -2.63 31.90
N ARG A 113 -6.16 -3.92 31.52
CA ARG A 113 -6.70 -4.99 32.38
C ARG A 113 -5.94 -5.13 33.69
N GLU A 114 -4.62 -5.06 33.65
CA GLU A 114 -3.76 -5.13 34.84
C GLU A 114 -4.04 -3.95 35.78
N ASN A 115 -4.16 -2.73 35.23
CA ASN A 115 -4.49 -1.55 36.00
C ASN A 115 -5.86 -1.67 36.70
N ILE A 116 -6.90 -2.13 35.97
CA ILE A 116 -8.24 -2.33 36.55
C ILE A 116 -8.23 -3.40 37.64
N ALA A 117 -7.49 -4.50 37.46
CA ALA A 117 -7.36 -5.55 38.47
C ALA A 117 -6.66 -5.05 39.75
N SER A 118 -5.62 -4.23 39.59
CA SER A 118 -4.92 -3.58 40.70
C SER A 118 -5.86 -2.66 41.50
N PHE A 119 -6.62 -1.78 40.83
CA PHE A 119 -7.60 -0.91 41.48
C PHE A 119 -8.68 -1.71 42.24
N LYS A 120 -9.15 -2.82 41.66
CA LYS A 120 -10.15 -3.67 42.31
C LYS A 120 -9.61 -4.31 43.59
N ASN A 121 -8.35 -4.74 43.62
CA ASN A 121 -7.72 -5.31 44.80
C ASN A 121 -7.55 -4.28 45.93
N ILE A 122 -7.20 -3.04 45.58
CA ILE A 122 -7.07 -1.94 46.55
C ILE A 122 -8.42 -1.56 47.16
N ALA A 123 -9.51 -1.60 46.38
CA ALA A 123 -10.85 -1.26 46.85
C ALA A 123 -11.52 -2.35 47.70
N MET A 124 -10.96 -3.55 47.78
CA MET A 124 -11.48 -4.68 48.59
C MET A 124 -10.74 -4.88 49.92
N GLN A 125 -9.72 -4.06 50.21
CA GLN A 125 -9.04 -3.97 51.52
C GLN A 125 -9.62 -2.82 52.35
#